data_AF-A0A8T4WHE0-F1
#
_entry.id   AF-A0A8T4WHE0-F1
#
_cell.length_a   1.000
_cell.length_b   1.000
_cell.length_c   1.000
_cell.angle_alpha   90.00
_cell.angle_beta   90.00
_cell.angle_gamma   90.00
#
_symmetry.space_group_name_H-M   'P 1'
#
loop_
_entity.id
_entity.type
_entity.pdbx_description
1 polymer ?
#
loop_
_entity_poly.entity_id
_entity_poly.type
_entity_poly.pdbx_seq_one_letter_code
_entity_poly.pdbx_strand_id
1 'polypeptide(L)'
;APFCQGKSYEEIKQAAQQLIFTLTQQYVARGGQVIFSSIDLTPGIPKIMRDVPAVLPGGKTTNLTYADFEKEANQFFNAFMEVMIKGDANGKGFNFPKPNIVLREEFMKPEYDESWRLVAELTAKHGSPYFENYLNWRSSIEAGCSSCCSHLWTASSDEEMEEFLTGNMVFGASQMVTPNIPRAAWLGRKDENRFFEKLDEFIDLCKEVMLEKKRCMDQLIDSGSVPFYTQPKPNGDQLINMENREFLLGTVGFEEMVHIMTGHHLHEREGTKFGIKVLSISKNEHDSLNRTTGSASMSLALPLRVPLVVWPERTIDITKEYAPTSREITQASIIQTQRHFTLVLIFRSASESRKKACSIPTWMAVR
;
A
#
# COMPACT_ATOMS: atom_id res chain seq x y z
N ALA A 1 5.53 0.10 23.55
CA ALA A 1 5.89 1.01 24.66
C ALA A 1 5.91 0.29 26.03
N PRO A 2 4.85 -0.42 26.49
CA PRO A 2 4.83 -0.95 27.87
C PRO A 2 5.97 -1.93 28.22
N PHE A 3 6.42 -2.71 27.23
CA PHE A 3 7.53 -3.66 27.38
C PHE A 3 8.91 -3.00 27.54
N CYS A 4 9.03 -1.69 27.30
CA CYS A 4 10.26 -0.93 27.47
C CYS A 4 10.37 -0.28 28.87
N GLN A 5 9.32 -0.36 29.70
CA GLN A 5 9.32 0.26 31.01
C GLN A 5 10.45 -0.31 31.88
N GLY A 6 11.21 0.59 32.52
CA GLY A 6 12.35 0.22 33.36
C GLY A 6 13.57 -0.31 32.60
N LYS A 7 13.57 -0.28 31.27
CA LYS A 7 14.72 -0.65 30.44
C LYS A 7 15.66 0.54 30.20
N SER A 8 16.95 0.26 30.13
CA SER A 8 17.93 1.24 29.66
C SER A 8 17.73 1.52 28.17
N TYR A 9 18.19 2.69 27.70
CA TYR A 9 18.11 3.03 26.28
C TYR A 9 18.88 2.04 25.40
N GLU A 10 20.01 1.51 25.88
CA GLU A 10 20.77 0.47 25.19
C GLU A 10 19.98 -0.84 25.02
N GLU A 11 19.23 -1.27 26.04
CA GLU A 11 18.35 -2.43 25.92
C GLU A 11 17.22 -2.18 24.91
N ILE A 12 16.61 -0.99 24.92
CA ILE A 12 15.56 -0.60 23.97
C ILE A 12 16.11 -0.61 22.53
N LYS A 13 17.31 -0.05 22.34
CA LYS A 13 17.99 -0.01 21.04
C LYS A 13 18.40 -1.39 20.56
N GLN A 14 18.86 -2.25 21.46
CA GLN A 14 19.17 -3.64 21.13
C GLN A 14 17.90 -4.40 20.70
N ALA A 15 16.75 -4.15 21.35
CA ALA A 15 15.48 -4.75 20.96
C ALA A 15 15.01 -4.26 19.57
N ALA A 16 15.13 -2.95 19.28
CA ALA A 16 14.85 -2.40 17.97
C ALA A 16 15.77 -3.00 16.89
N GLN A 17 17.06 -3.15 17.20
CA GLN A 17 18.02 -3.82 16.32
C GLN A 17 17.63 -5.28 16.07
N GLN A 18 17.29 -6.04 17.10
CA GLN A 18 16.87 -7.42 16.96
C GLN A 18 15.65 -7.54 16.05
N LEU A 19 14.65 -6.68 16.21
CA LEU A 19 13.46 -6.66 15.35
C LEU A 19 13.82 -6.47 13.88
N ILE A 20 14.61 -5.43 13.56
CA ILE A 20 15.00 -5.10 12.19
C ILE A 20 15.83 -6.23 11.56
N PHE A 21 16.84 -6.74 12.25
CA PHE A 21 17.68 -7.82 11.73
C PHE A 21 16.92 -9.13 11.56
N THR A 22 16.01 -9.47 12.48
CA THR A 22 15.18 -10.67 12.37
C THR A 22 14.31 -10.61 11.12
N LEU A 23 13.59 -9.51 10.92
CA LEU A 23 12.69 -9.35 9.76
C LEU A 23 13.45 -9.30 8.42
N THR A 24 14.71 -8.89 8.42
CA THR A 24 15.56 -8.84 7.22
C THR A 24 16.33 -10.13 6.94
N GLN A 25 16.29 -11.11 7.86
CA GLN A 25 16.99 -12.39 7.72
C GLN A 25 16.03 -13.60 7.70
N GLN A 26 14.72 -13.35 7.76
CA GLN A 26 13.69 -14.39 7.62
C GLN A 26 13.46 -14.76 6.15
N TYR A 27 14.32 -15.63 5.61
CA TYR A 27 14.22 -16.18 4.26
C TYR A 27 13.17 -17.30 4.14
N VAL A 28 11.96 -17.03 4.63
CA VAL A 28 10.87 -18.02 4.72
C VAL A 28 9.88 -17.94 3.55
N ALA A 29 9.93 -16.86 2.75
CA ALA A 29 9.07 -16.72 1.58
C ALA A 29 9.57 -17.58 0.41
N ARG A 30 8.65 -18.00 -0.47
CA ARG A 30 8.99 -18.79 -1.67
C ARG A 30 10.09 -18.09 -2.48
N GLY A 31 11.08 -18.86 -2.90
CA GLY A 31 12.24 -18.34 -3.63
C GLY A 31 13.33 -17.74 -2.74
N GLY A 32 13.29 -17.97 -1.43
CA GLY A 32 14.32 -17.48 -0.50
C GLY A 32 14.31 -15.97 -0.35
N GLN A 33 13.12 -15.37 -0.42
CA GLN A 33 12.93 -13.94 -0.19
C GLN A 33 12.66 -13.67 1.29
N VAL A 34 13.02 -12.47 1.73
CA VAL A 34 12.65 -11.96 3.05
C VAL A 34 11.16 -11.62 3.10
N ILE A 35 10.57 -11.61 4.29
CA ILE A 35 9.17 -11.24 4.48
C ILE A 35 9.00 -9.75 4.13
N PHE A 36 8.07 -9.46 3.24
CA PHE A 36 7.63 -8.08 2.98
C PHE A 36 6.85 -7.59 4.19
N SER A 37 7.52 -6.84 5.07
CA SER A 37 6.93 -6.30 6.30
C SER A 37 6.97 -4.77 6.30
N SER A 38 6.00 -4.16 6.96
CA SER A 38 5.97 -2.72 7.22
C SER A 38 5.62 -2.47 8.68
N ILE A 39 6.03 -1.31 9.19
CA ILE A 39 5.70 -0.87 10.54
C ILE A 39 5.30 0.60 10.50
N ASP A 40 4.11 0.87 11.02
CA ASP A 40 3.61 2.24 11.17
C ASP A 40 4.11 2.79 12.52
N LEU A 41 4.77 3.94 12.46
CA LEU A 41 5.49 4.51 13.59
C LEU A 41 5.08 5.96 13.81
N THR A 42 4.73 6.26 15.05
CA THR A 42 4.59 7.62 15.59
C THR A 42 5.68 7.85 16.63
N PRO A 43 6.20 9.08 16.77
CA PRO A 43 7.23 9.40 17.76
C PRO A 43 6.70 9.42 19.20
N GLY A 44 5.39 9.28 19.39
CA GLY A 44 4.72 9.22 20.67
C GLY A 44 3.44 8.36 20.61
N ILE A 45 2.61 8.43 21.65
CA ILE A 45 1.35 7.70 21.73
C ILE A 45 0.26 8.50 21.01
N PRO A 46 -0.34 7.97 19.93
CA PRO A 46 -1.37 8.68 19.19
C PRO A 46 -2.63 8.89 20.04
N LYS A 47 -3.33 10.01 19.81
CA LYS A 47 -4.50 10.44 20.60
C LYS A 47 -5.51 9.31 20.83
N ILE A 48 -5.83 8.56 19.78
CA ILE A 48 -6.78 7.44 19.82
C ILE A 48 -6.39 6.33 20.81
N MET A 49 -5.10 6.13 21.07
CA MET A 49 -4.61 5.07 21.96
C MET A 49 -4.40 5.55 23.40
N ARG A 50 -4.44 6.88 23.67
CA ARG A 50 -4.02 7.44 24.97
C ARG A 50 -4.79 6.86 26.15
N ASP A 51 -6.10 6.70 26.00
CA ASP A 51 -6.98 6.24 27.08
C ASP A 51 -7.23 4.72 27.06
N VAL A 52 -6.63 4.01 26.11
CA VAL A 52 -6.76 2.56 25.99
C VAL A 52 -5.91 1.89 27.09
N PRO A 53 -6.46 0.93 27.86
CA PRO A 53 -5.71 0.15 28.84
C PRO A 53 -4.48 -0.52 28.20
N ALA A 54 -3.31 -0.29 28.79
CA ALA A 54 -2.08 -0.83 28.23
C ALA A 54 -1.97 -2.34 28.48
N VAL A 55 -1.60 -3.09 27.44
CA VAL A 55 -1.27 -4.52 27.57
C VAL A 55 0.18 -4.64 28.04
N LEU A 56 0.36 -5.09 29.28
CA LEU A 56 1.64 -5.28 29.94
C LEU A 56 2.23 -6.67 29.67
N PRO A 57 3.52 -6.91 30.00
CA PRO A 57 4.13 -8.23 29.88
C PRO A 57 3.31 -9.36 30.50
N GLY A 58 3.15 -10.45 29.74
CA GLY A 58 2.29 -11.57 30.12
C GLY A 58 0.80 -11.37 29.81
N GLY A 59 0.44 -10.36 29.02
CA GLY A 59 -0.94 -10.14 28.56
C GLY A 59 -1.87 -9.55 29.61
N LYS A 60 -1.32 -8.87 30.63
CA LYS A 60 -2.08 -8.30 31.75
C LYS A 60 -2.45 -6.84 31.45
N THR A 61 -3.67 -6.46 31.77
CA THR A 61 -4.12 -5.06 31.81
C THR A 61 -4.25 -4.61 33.27
N THR A 62 -3.92 -3.34 33.55
CA THR A 62 -4.04 -2.71 34.87
C THR A 62 -4.76 -1.37 34.74
N ASN A 63 -4.66 -0.49 35.73
CA ASN A 63 -5.16 0.88 35.65
C ASN A 63 -4.28 1.81 34.79
N LEU A 64 -3.17 1.31 34.23
CA LEU A 64 -2.31 2.09 33.34
C LEU A 64 -2.89 2.10 31.92
N THR A 65 -2.80 3.24 31.26
CA THR A 65 -3.16 3.40 29.84
C THR A 65 -1.90 3.56 29.00
N TYR A 66 -2.03 3.51 27.66
CA TYR A 66 -0.85 3.74 26.81
C TYR A 66 -0.25 5.13 26.99
N ALA A 67 -1.04 6.14 27.39
CA ALA A 67 -0.52 7.48 27.70
C ALA A 67 0.57 7.49 28.78
N ASP A 68 0.55 6.53 29.71
CA ASP A 68 1.56 6.38 30.77
C ASP A 68 2.95 5.97 30.24
N PHE A 69 3.03 5.56 28.96
CA PHE A 69 4.24 5.06 28.31
C PHE A 69 4.73 5.96 27.16
N GLU A 70 4.39 7.25 27.19
CA GLU A 70 4.80 8.24 26.18
C GLU A 70 6.32 8.27 25.98
N LYS A 71 7.07 8.28 27.09
CA LYS A 71 8.53 8.32 27.08
C LYS A 71 9.11 7.06 26.43
N GLU A 72 8.61 5.90 26.81
CA GLU A 72 9.03 4.60 26.27
C GLU A 72 8.73 4.49 24.77
N ALA A 73 7.59 5.02 24.31
CA ALA A 73 7.25 5.08 22.89
C ALA A 73 8.26 5.93 22.11
N ASN A 74 8.55 7.13 22.61
CA ASN A 74 9.52 8.03 21.98
C ASN A 74 10.94 7.44 21.96
N GLN A 75 11.38 6.84 23.07
CA GLN A 75 12.68 6.19 23.14
C GLN A 75 12.81 5.04 22.12
N PHE A 76 11.78 4.20 22.00
CA PHE A 76 11.78 3.13 21.01
C PHE A 76 11.78 3.67 19.58
N PHE A 77 10.98 4.70 19.28
CA PHE A 77 10.97 5.36 17.97
C PHE A 77 12.36 5.86 17.58
N ASN A 78 13.01 6.64 18.46
CA ASN A 78 14.33 7.19 18.20
C ASN A 78 15.36 6.08 18.01
N ALA A 79 15.34 5.05 18.88
CA ALA A 79 16.25 3.92 18.79
C ALA A 79 16.07 3.13 17.48
N PHE A 80 14.82 2.97 17.02
CA PHE A 80 14.51 2.37 15.72
C PHE A 80 15.11 3.19 14.58
N MET A 81 14.92 4.52 14.58
CA MET A 81 15.51 5.40 13.55
C MET A 81 17.03 5.31 13.54
N GLU A 82 17.68 5.35 14.70
CA GLU A 82 19.15 5.23 14.80
C GLU A 82 19.68 3.92 14.22
N VAL A 83 19.00 2.79 14.46
CA VAL A 83 19.38 1.52 13.86
C VAL A 83 19.22 1.55 12.33
N MET A 84 18.10 2.10 11.84
CA MET A 84 17.85 2.24 10.40
C MET A 84 18.88 3.15 9.72
N ILE A 85 19.29 4.25 10.38
CA ILE A 85 20.33 5.16 9.90
C ILE A 85 21.68 4.46 9.85
N LYS A 86 22.03 3.71 10.90
CA LYS A 86 23.29 2.96 10.97
C LYS A 86 23.40 1.97 9.81
N GLY A 87 22.31 1.27 9.49
CA GLY A 87 22.29 0.25 8.45
C GLY A 87 22.93 -1.07 8.89
N ASP A 88 23.14 -1.96 7.92
CA ASP A 88 23.78 -3.27 8.12
C ASP A 88 25.27 -3.15 8.51
N ALA A 89 25.98 -4.28 8.58
CA ALA A 89 27.41 -4.30 8.90
C ALA A 89 28.29 -3.47 7.93
N ASN A 90 27.80 -3.18 6.73
CA ASN A 90 28.45 -2.35 5.71
C ASN A 90 27.85 -0.93 5.63
N GLY A 91 26.94 -0.59 6.54
CA GLY A 91 26.22 0.68 6.55
C GLY A 91 25.16 0.82 5.47
N LYS A 92 24.73 -0.26 4.82
CA LYS A 92 23.64 -0.23 3.84
C LYS A 92 22.28 -0.17 4.54
N GLY A 93 21.36 0.60 3.98
CA GLY A 93 19.99 0.69 4.49
C GLY A 93 19.24 -0.65 4.43
N PHE A 94 18.26 -0.79 5.31
CA PHE A 94 17.36 -1.95 5.33
C PHE A 94 16.14 -1.70 4.44
N ASN A 95 15.71 -2.71 3.70
CA ASN A 95 14.47 -2.65 2.93
C ASN A 95 13.22 -2.97 3.78
N PHE A 96 13.40 -3.75 4.85
CA PHE A 96 12.33 -4.23 5.73
C PHE A 96 12.72 -4.15 7.22
N PRO A 97 11.75 -4.12 8.15
CA PRO A 97 10.38 -3.70 7.86
C PRO A 97 10.41 -2.27 7.31
N LYS A 98 9.60 -2.00 6.30
CA LYS A 98 9.49 -0.67 5.71
C LYS A 98 8.91 0.27 6.78
N PRO A 99 9.66 1.29 7.24
CA PRO A 99 9.13 2.26 8.18
C PRO A 99 8.15 3.19 7.47
N ASN A 100 6.93 3.27 7.98
CA ASN A 100 5.91 4.23 7.60
C ASN A 100 5.77 5.23 8.75
N ILE A 101 6.26 6.46 8.57
CA ILE A 101 6.18 7.51 9.58
C ILE A 101 4.87 8.26 9.43
N VAL A 102 4.06 8.23 10.48
CA VAL A 102 2.76 8.89 10.51
C VAL A 102 2.93 10.35 10.93
N LEU A 103 2.56 11.27 10.04
CA LEU A 103 2.62 12.71 10.27
C LEU A 103 1.25 13.21 10.75
N ARG A 104 1.13 13.51 12.05
CA ARG A 104 -0.06 14.11 12.67
C ARG A 104 0.31 15.38 13.41
N GLU A 105 -0.65 16.30 13.48
CA GLU A 105 -0.50 17.61 14.13
C GLU A 105 -0.02 17.48 15.58
N GLU A 106 -0.53 16.48 16.30
CA GLU A 106 -0.19 16.22 17.71
C GLU A 106 1.30 15.94 17.96
N PHE A 107 2.04 15.52 16.93
CA PHE A 107 3.48 15.26 17.00
C PHE A 107 4.34 16.40 16.42
N MET A 108 3.74 17.50 15.96
CA MET A 108 4.43 18.68 15.44
C MET A 108 4.80 19.66 16.57
N LYS A 109 5.45 19.14 17.61
CA LYS A 109 5.81 19.88 18.84
C LYS A 109 7.31 19.78 19.11
N PRO A 110 7.91 20.78 19.79
CA PRO A 110 9.36 20.81 20.05
C PRO A 110 9.91 19.57 20.78
N GLU A 111 9.09 18.92 21.61
CA GLU A 111 9.45 17.68 22.31
C GLU A 111 9.79 16.52 21.37
N TYR A 112 9.34 16.56 20.11
CA TYR A 112 9.62 15.56 19.07
C TYR A 112 10.68 16.01 18.05
N ASP A 113 11.30 17.18 18.22
CA ASP A 113 12.26 17.73 17.25
C ASP A 113 13.42 16.76 16.96
N GLU A 114 13.91 16.06 17.98
CA GLU A 114 14.96 15.06 17.81
C GLU A 114 14.47 13.84 17.01
N SER A 115 13.25 13.39 17.25
CA SER A 115 12.61 12.32 16.47
C SER A 115 12.51 12.71 15.00
N TRP A 116 12.12 13.95 14.70
CA TRP A 116 12.05 14.45 13.34
C TRP A 116 13.42 14.66 12.70
N ARG A 117 14.42 15.08 13.48
CA ARG A 117 15.82 15.16 13.04
C ARG A 117 16.32 13.80 12.57
N LEU A 118 16.06 12.75 13.34
CA LEU A 118 16.43 11.36 12.99
C LEU A 118 15.70 10.89 11.73
N VAL A 119 14.40 11.17 11.60
CA VAL A 119 13.63 10.84 10.38
C VAL A 119 14.20 11.55 9.14
N ALA A 120 14.56 12.82 9.26
CA ALA A 120 15.18 13.59 8.19
C ALA A 120 16.57 13.02 7.82
N GLU A 121 17.37 12.63 8.81
CA GLU A 121 18.67 11.99 8.61
C GLU A 121 18.54 10.64 7.86
N LEU A 122 17.59 9.80 8.28
CA LEU A 122 17.28 8.54 7.60
C LEU A 122 16.89 8.77 6.13
N THR A 123 16.06 9.80 5.88
CA THR A 123 15.60 10.20 4.54
C THR A 123 16.75 10.62 3.65
N ALA A 124 17.61 11.51 4.16
CA ALA A 124 18.74 12.01 3.41
C ALA A 124 19.77 10.91 3.08
N LYS A 125 19.98 9.97 4.00
CA LYS A 125 20.99 8.93 3.86
C LYS A 125 20.55 7.76 2.99
N HIS A 126 19.32 7.27 3.18
CA HIS A 126 18.87 5.99 2.62
C HIS A 126 17.63 6.09 1.73
N GLY A 127 17.01 7.27 1.57
CA GLY A 127 15.77 7.44 0.79
C GLY A 127 14.53 6.76 1.41
N SER A 128 14.63 6.39 2.68
CA SER A 128 13.59 5.86 3.58
C SER A 128 13.44 6.87 4.71
N PRO A 129 12.29 7.03 5.41
CA PRO A 129 11.10 6.20 5.42
C PRO A 129 10.02 6.64 4.43
N TYR A 130 8.92 5.89 4.40
CA TYR A 130 7.67 6.34 3.79
C TYR A 130 6.98 7.31 4.76
N PHE A 131 6.27 8.29 4.20
CA PHE A 131 5.51 9.26 4.99
C PHE A 131 4.02 9.06 4.79
N GLU A 132 3.31 8.82 5.88
CA GLU A 132 1.87 8.84 5.90
C GLU A 132 1.38 10.20 6.38
N ASN A 133 0.99 11.04 5.41
CA ASN A 133 0.61 12.41 5.69
C ASN A 133 -0.87 12.51 6.12
N TYR A 134 -1.10 12.70 7.43
CA TYR A 134 -2.40 13.00 8.03
C TYR A 134 -2.59 14.50 8.36
N LEU A 135 -1.71 15.38 7.86
CA LEU A 135 -1.84 16.85 7.98
C LEU A 135 -2.74 17.47 6.89
N ASN A 136 -3.48 16.64 6.16
CA ASN A 136 -4.32 17.04 5.03
C ASN A 136 -5.76 16.53 5.23
N TRP A 137 -6.50 16.25 4.15
CA TRP A 137 -7.85 15.67 4.19
C TRP A 137 -7.96 14.38 5.02
N ARG A 138 -6.85 13.66 5.26
CA ARG A 138 -6.79 12.49 6.12
C ARG A 138 -6.79 12.80 7.62
N SER A 139 -6.73 14.06 8.03
CA SER A 139 -6.62 14.45 9.44
C SER A 139 -7.77 13.93 10.32
N SER A 140 -8.94 13.67 9.74
CA SER A 140 -10.10 13.11 10.44
C SER A 140 -10.05 11.59 10.64
N ILE A 141 -9.09 10.90 10.03
CA ILE A 141 -8.95 9.45 10.16
C ILE A 141 -8.20 9.18 11.48
N GLU A 142 -8.90 8.65 12.47
CA GLU A 142 -8.33 8.35 13.79
C GLU A 142 -7.72 6.95 13.85
N ALA A 143 -8.45 5.94 13.38
CA ALA A 143 -8.02 4.54 13.31
C ALA A 143 -7.79 4.12 11.85
N GLY A 144 -6.53 3.87 11.50
CA GLY A 144 -6.18 3.32 10.21
C GLY A 144 -4.72 2.92 10.15
N CYS A 145 -4.40 2.09 9.18
CA CYS A 145 -3.04 1.69 8.87
C CYS A 145 -2.86 1.62 7.36
N SER A 146 -1.65 1.90 6.88
CA SER A 146 -1.34 1.58 5.49
C SER A 146 -0.79 0.16 5.42
N SER A 147 -1.34 -0.64 4.51
CA SER A 147 -0.74 -1.94 4.19
C SER A 147 -0.30 -1.98 2.74
N CYS A 148 0.74 -2.77 2.48
CA CYS A 148 1.44 -2.82 1.21
C CYS A 148 1.99 -1.42 0.81
N CYS A 149 2.10 -1.14 -0.49
CA CYS A 149 2.79 0.07 -0.96
C CYS A 149 1.93 1.35 -0.96
N SER A 150 0.61 1.28 -0.66
CA SER A 150 -0.27 2.47 -0.72
C SER A 150 -1.72 2.29 -0.26
N HIS A 151 -2.19 1.09 0.11
CA HIS A 151 -3.61 0.93 0.46
C HIS A 151 -3.83 1.35 1.91
N LEU A 152 -4.82 2.23 2.11
CA LEU A 152 -5.17 2.76 3.42
C LEU A 152 -6.40 2.02 3.92
N TRP A 153 -6.24 1.34 5.05
CA TRP A 153 -7.33 0.74 5.78
C TRP A 153 -7.78 1.67 6.88
N THR A 154 -9.09 1.80 7.08
CA THR A 154 -9.67 2.65 8.13
C THR A 154 -10.79 1.91 8.83
N ALA A 155 -10.82 2.00 10.15
CA ALA A 155 -11.99 1.59 10.92
C ALA A 155 -13.08 2.65 10.73
N SER A 156 -14.27 2.20 10.36
CA SER A 156 -15.39 3.05 9.95
C SER A 156 -16.64 2.77 10.78
N SER A 157 -16.79 1.58 11.35
CA SER A 157 -17.88 1.20 12.25
C SER A 157 -17.42 1.15 13.72
N ASP A 158 -18.37 1.21 14.66
CA ASP A 158 -18.08 1.11 16.09
C ASP A 158 -17.39 -0.23 16.46
N GLU A 159 -17.79 -1.32 15.79
CA GLU A 159 -17.17 -2.65 15.96
C GLU A 159 -15.72 -2.67 15.47
N GLU A 160 -15.46 -2.11 14.27
CA GLU A 160 -14.10 -1.99 13.74
C GLU A 160 -13.22 -1.11 14.63
N MET A 161 -13.78 -0.05 15.20
CA MET A 161 -13.10 0.81 16.16
C MET A 161 -12.75 0.04 17.44
N GLU A 162 -13.68 -0.76 17.98
CA GLU A 162 -13.42 -1.61 19.14
C GLU A 162 -12.32 -2.64 18.83
N GLU A 163 -12.36 -3.29 17.67
CA GLU A 163 -11.31 -4.21 17.23
C GLU A 163 -9.95 -3.50 17.13
N PHE A 164 -9.91 -2.28 16.61
CA PHE A 164 -8.69 -1.48 16.51
C PHE A 164 -8.10 -1.19 17.90
N LEU A 165 -8.93 -0.68 18.81
CA LEU A 165 -8.52 -0.29 20.16
C LEU A 165 -8.07 -1.50 21.00
N THR A 166 -8.67 -2.67 20.77
CA THR A 166 -8.30 -3.92 21.45
C THR A 166 -7.13 -4.66 20.79
N GLY A 167 -6.63 -4.18 19.65
CA GLY A 167 -5.54 -4.81 18.90
C GLY A 167 -5.94 -6.09 18.17
N ASN A 168 -7.25 -6.28 17.94
CA ASN A 168 -7.83 -7.46 17.28
C ASN A 168 -8.18 -7.22 15.81
N MET A 169 -7.97 -6.00 15.32
CA MET A 169 -8.29 -5.64 13.95
C MET A 169 -7.32 -6.28 12.96
N VAL A 170 -7.87 -7.00 11.99
CA VAL A 170 -7.09 -7.64 10.92
C VAL A 170 -7.61 -7.18 9.57
N PHE A 171 -6.87 -6.30 8.91
CA PHE A 171 -7.15 -5.89 7.54
C PHE A 171 -6.47 -6.81 6.51
N GLY A 172 -7.03 -6.84 5.30
CA GLY A 172 -6.46 -7.66 4.24
C GLY A 172 -7.36 -7.78 3.03
N ALA A 173 -6.72 -7.95 1.87
CA ALA A 173 -7.38 -8.26 0.62
C ALA A 173 -7.11 -9.72 0.24
N SER A 174 -8.14 -10.40 -0.28
CA SER A 174 -8.07 -11.80 -0.70
C SER A 174 -7.36 -11.98 -2.05
N GLN A 175 -7.49 -11.00 -2.94
CA GLN A 175 -6.90 -11.03 -4.27
C GLN A 175 -6.85 -9.62 -4.87
N MET A 176 -5.92 -9.40 -5.80
CA MET A 176 -5.93 -8.25 -6.69
C MET A 176 -5.86 -8.70 -8.14
N VAL A 177 -6.71 -8.13 -9.01
CA VAL A 177 -6.64 -8.32 -10.46
C VAL A 177 -6.58 -6.94 -11.11
N THR A 178 -5.70 -6.75 -12.10
CA THR A 178 -5.49 -5.45 -12.74
C THR A 178 -5.82 -5.53 -14.23
N PRO A 179 -6.87 -4.87 -14.73
CA PRO A 179 -7.13 -4.78 -16.16
C PRO A 179 -6.03 -3.98 -16.86
N ASN A 180 -5.67 -4.38 -18.07
CA ASN A 180 -4.72 -3.64 -18.89
C ASN A 180 -5.43 -2.46 -19.58
N ILE A 181 -5.53 -1.34 -18.87
CA ILE A 181 -6.23 -0.13 -19.33
C ILE A 181 -5.61 0.43 -20.63
N PRO A 182 -4.27 0.50 -20.80
CA PRO A 182 -3.67 0.87 -22.09
C PRO A 182 -4.13 0.00 -23.26
N ARG A 183 -4.31 -1.30 -23.03
CA ARG A 183 -4.80 -2.22 -24.07
C ARG A 183 -6.24 -1.91 -24.46
N ALA A 184 -7.11 -1.60 -23.49
CA ALA A 184 -8.47 -1.15 -23.77
C ALA A 184 -8.43 0.14 -24.61
N ALA A 185 -7.58 1.12 -24.26
CA ALA A 185 -7.41 2.36 -25.02
C ALA A 185 -6.94 2.12 -26.46
N TRP A 186 -5.97 1.22 -26.64
CA TRP A 186 -5.47 0.83 -27.96
C TRP A 186 -6.56 0.19 -28.83
N LEU A 187 -7.39 -0.70 -28.25
CA LEU A 187 -8.51 -1.34 -28.92
C LEU A 187 -9.65 -0.36 -29.22
N GLY A 188 -9.84 0.64 -28.36
CA GLY A 188 -10.78 1.75 -28.54
C GLY A 188 -10.45 2.65 -29.73
N ARG A 189 -9.18 2.70 -30.17
CA ARG A 189 -8.74 3.47 -31.37
C ARG A 189 -9.13 4.96 -31.30
N LYS A 190 -8.99 5.58 -30.12
CA LYS A 190 -9.46 6.96 -29.79
C LYS A 190 -10.97 7.15 -29.77
N ASP A 191 -11.77 6.16 -30.12
CA ASP A 191 -13.21 6.19 -29.90
C ASP A 191 -13.46 5.93 -28.41
N GLU A 192 -14.03 6.93 -27.75
CA GLU A 192 -14.27 6.89 -26.32
C GLU A 192 -15.31 5.81 -25.93
N ASN A 193 -16.37 5.66 -26.72
CA ASN A 193 -17.41 4.66 -26.45
C ASN A 193 -16.81 3.26 -26.57
N ARG A 194 -16.06 3.02 -27.65
CA ARG A 194 -15.38 1.73 -27.87
C ARG A 194 -14.32 1.43 -26.80
N PHE A 195 -13.65 2.46 -26.29
CA PHE A 195 -12.72 2.31 -25.17
C PHE A 195 -13.44 1.84 -23.91
N PHE A 196 -14.54 2.47 -23.53
CA PHE A 196 -15.30 2.09 -22.35
C PHE A 196 -15.91 0.69 -22.50
N GLU A 197 -16.46 0.34 -23.66
CA GLU A 197 -16.93 -1.03 -23.94
C GLU A 197 -15.84 -2.09 -23.70
N LYS A 198 -14.60 -1.79 -24.12
CA LYS A 198 -13.46 -2.70 -23.91
C LYS A 198 -12.95 -2.72 -22.47
N LEU A 199 -13.02 -1.59 -21.79
CA LEU A 199 -12.67 -1.52 -20.37
C LEU A 199 -13.66 -2.33 -19.53
N ASP A 200 -14.96 -2.23 -19.83
CA ASP A 200 -16.02 -2.98 -19.16
C ASP A 200 -15.84 -4.50 -19.36
N GLU A 201 -15.57 -4.94 -20.60
CA GLU A 201 -15.24 -6.36 -20.89
C GLU A 201 -14.06 -6.86 -20.03
N PHE A 202 -13.01 -6.05 -19.87
CA PHE A 202 -11.85 -6.43 -19.06
C PHE A 202 -12.16 -6.44 -17.57
N ILE A 203 -12.98 -5.49 -17.10
CA ILE A 203 -13.43 -5.42 -15.70
C ILE A 203 -14.32 -6.62 -15.37
N ASP A 204 -15.22 -7.02 -16.28
CA ASP A 204 -16.06 -8.22 -16.12
C ASP A 204 -15.20 -9.49 -16.00
N LEU A 205 -14.21 -9.65 -16.86
CA LEU A 205 -13.27 -10.77 -16.76
C LEU A 205 -12.48 -10.75 -15.43
N CYS A 206 -12.09 -9.57 -14.93
CA CYS A 206 -11.44 -9.46 -13.64
C CYS A 206 -12.35 -9.97 -12.50
N LYS A 207 -13.66 -9.71 -12.56
CA LYS A 207 -14.62 -10.22 -11.57
C LYS A 207 -14.71 -11.74 -11.60
N GLU A 208 -14.79 -12.34 -12.79
CA GLU A 208 -14.83 -13.81 -12.93
C GLU A 208 -13.60 -14.46 -12.28
N VAL A 209 -12.40 -13.88 -12.51
CA VAL A 209 -11.16 -14.35 -11.87
C VAL A 209 -11.20 -14.22 -10.36
N MET A 210 -11.73 -13.12 -9.83
CA MET A 210 -11.89 -12.90 -8.39
C MET A 210 -12.86 -13.89 -7.75
N LEU A 211 -14.02 -14.14 -8.39
CA LEU A 211 -15.02 -15.09 -7.93
C LEU A 211 -14.49 -16.53 -7.94
N GLU A 212 -13.74 -16.91 -8.97
CA GLU A 212 -13.11 -18.23 -9.02
C GLU A 212 -12.03 -18.38 -7.93
N LYS A 213 -11.26 -17.31 -7.66
CA LYS A 213 -10.31 -17.29 -6.54
C LYS A 213 -11.02 -17.44 -5.20
N LYS A 214 -12.16 -16.77 -5.00
CA LYS A 214 -12.99 -16.94 -3.80
C LYS A 214 -13.44 -18.40 -3.64
N ARG A 215 -14.06 -18.97 -4.67
CA ARG A 215 -14.52 -20.38 -4.68
C ARG A 215 -13.40 -21.35 -4.28
N CYS A 216 -12.21 -21.14 -4.81
CA CYS A 216 -11.05 -21.97 -4.53
C CYS A 216 -10.52 -21.79 -3.09
N MET A 217 -10.55 -20.56 -2.55
CA MET A 217 -10.19 -20.28 -1.16
C MET A 217 -11.17 -20.90 -0.17
N ASP A 218 -12.47 -20.79 -0.43
CA ASP A 218 -13.53 -21.37 0.41
C ASP A 218 -13.33 -22.90 0.52
N GLN A 219 -13.05 -23.59 -0.60
CA GLN A 219 -12.73 -25.03 -0.61
C GLN A 219 -11.46 -25.39 0.20
N LEU A 220 -10.44 -24.53 0.19
CA LEU A 220 -9.21 -24.78 0.95
C LEU A 220 -9.44 -24.59 2.46
N ILE A 221 -10.26 -23.61 2.84
CA ILE A 221 -10.64 -23.35 4.23
C ILE A 221 -11.50 -24.50 4.74
N ASP A 222 -12.53 -24.90 4.00
CA ASP A 222 -13.43 -26.01 4.36
C ASP A 222 -12.70 -27.34 4.50
N SER A 223 -11.64 -27.55 3.72
CA SER A 223 -10.82 -28.77 3.82
C SER A 223 -9.84 -28.76 4.99
N GLY A 224 -9.69 -27.65 5.72
CA GLY A 224 -8.73 -27.50 6.81
C GLY A 224 -7.27 -27.38 6.37
N SER A 225 -7.01 -27.18 5.07
CA SER A 225 -5.66 -27.14 4.50
C SER A 225 -4.90 -25.83 4.82
N VAL A 226 -5.60 -24.81 5.32
CA VAL A 226 -5.07 -23.47 5.59
C VAL A 226 -5.33 -23.05 7.04
N PRO A 227 -4.69 -23.71 8.04
CA PRO A 227 -5.01 -23.51 9.45
C PRO A 227 -4.78 -22.09 9.98
N PHE A 228 -3.95 -21.29 9.30
CA PHE A 228 -3.76 -19.88 9.62
C PHE A 228 -5.01 -19.03 9.37
N TYR A 229 -5.80 -19.36 8.34
CA TYR A 229 -7.03 -18.64 8.00
C TYR A 229 -8.17 -18.89 8.98
N THR A 230 -8.11 -19.98 9.74
CA THR A 230 -9.16 -20.39 10.67
C THR A 230 -8.74 -20.22 12.14
N GLN A 231 -7.67 -19.47 12.41
CA GLN A 231 -7.23 -19.23 13.79
C GLN A 231 -8.28 -18.41 14.54
N PRO A 232 -8.67 -18.78 15.77
CA PRO A 232 -9.55 -17.97 16.58
C PRO A 232 -8.79 -16.81 17.26
N LYS A 233 -9.45 -15.68 17.41
CA LYS A 233 -9.08 -14.59 18.33
C LYS A 233 -9.32 -15.05 19.78
N PRO A 234 -8.76 -14.35 20.79
CA PRO A 234 -8.99 -14.68 22.20
C PRO A 234 -10.46 -14.63 22.64
N ASN A 235 -11.30 -13.85 21.97
CA ASN A 235 -12.73 -13.75 22.22
C ASN A 235 -13.56 -14.89 21.58
N GLY A 236 -12.93 -15.77 20.80
CA GLY A 236 -13.57 -16.90 20.11
C GLY A 236 -13.93 -16.64 18.65
N ASP A 237 -13.90 -15.38 18.20
CA ASP A 237 -14.17 -15.03 16.80
C ASP A 237 -13.05 -15.49 15.87
N GLN A 238 -13.31 -15.57 14.57
CA GLN A 238 -12.26 -15.87 13.61
C GLN A 238 -11.29 -14.69 13.46
N LEU A 239 -9.98 -14.96 13.53
CA LEU A 239 -8.93 -13.97 13.29
C LEU A 239 -9.06 -13.36 11.90
N ILE A 240 -9.40 -14.18 10.92
CA ILE A 240 -9.61 -13.79 9.53
C ILE A 240 -11.05 -14.11 9.16
N ASN A 241 -11.92 -13.11 9.23
CA ASN A 241 -13.25 -13.20 8.62
C ASN A 241 -13.11 -12.99 7.10
N MET A 242 -13.36 -14.04 6.31
CA MET A 242 -13.27 -14.01 4.85
C MET A 242 -14.40 -13.23 4.17
N GLU A 243 -15.54 -13.04 4.84
CA GLU A 243 -16.66 -12.26 4.33
C GLU A 243 -16.34 -10.77 4.28
N ASN A 244 -15.48 -10.31 5.20
CA ASN A 244 -15.05 -8.92 5.34
C ASN A 244 -13.80 -8.59 4.51
N ARG A 245 -13.33 -9.50 3.65
CA ARG A 245 -12.11 -9.29 2.84
C ARG A 245 -12.40 -8.60 1.52
N GLU A 246 -11.52 -7.66 1.17
CA GLU A 246 -11.60 -6.94 -0.09
C GLU A 246 -11.01 -7.74 -1.26
N PHE A 247 -11.55 -7.53 -2.46
CA PHE A 247 -10.99 -7.99 -3.73
C PHE A 247 -10.61 -6.79 -4.55
N LEU A 248 -9.33 -6.53 -4.75
CA LEU A 248 -8.87 -5.25 -5.26
C LEU A 248 -8.84 -5.23 -6.79
N LEU A 249 -9.50 -4.25 -7.41
CA LEU A 249 -9.34 -3.98 -8.84
C LEU A 249 -8.17 -3.02 -9.01
N GLY A 250 -7.01 -3.56 -9.38
CA GLY A 250 -5.84 -2.73 -9.60
C GLY A 250 -5.99 -1.78 -10.79
N THR A 251 -5.10 -0.81 -10.87
CA THR A 251 -5.01 0.10 -12.02
C THR A 251 -3.57 0.17 -12.52
N VAL A 252 -3.36 0.36 -13.82
CA VAL A 252 -2.02 0.51 -14.43
C VAL A 252 -2.10 1.26 -15.75
N GLY A 253 -1.05 2.00 -16.10
CA GLY A 253 -0.87 2.57 -17.45
C GLY A 253 -1.79 3.74 -17.78
N PHE A 254 -2.11 4.58 -16.79
CA PHE A 254 -2.96 5.75 -17.02
C PHE A 254 -2.29 6.76 -17.96
N GLU A 255 -0.99 6.99 -17.83
CA GLU A 255 -0.20 7.84 -18.75
C GLU A 255 -0.33 7.36 -20.20
N GLU A 256 -0.14 6.07 -20.46
CA GLU A 256 -0.24 5.53 -21.82
C GLU A 256 -1.70 5.53 -22.31
N MET A 257 -2.66 5.23 -21.45
CA MET A 257 -4.08 5.32 -21.79
C MET A 257 -4.48 6.73 -22.21
N VAL A 258 -4.15 7.76 -21.42
CA VAL A 258 -4.54 9.14 -21.74
C VAL A 258 -3.88 9.59 -23.04
N HIS A 259 -2.61 9.22 -23.25
CA HIS A 259 -1.90 9.56 -24.47
C HIS A 259 -2.49 8.87 -25.71
N ILE A 260 -2.88 7.59 -25.61
CA ILE A 260 -3.53 6.87 -26.71
C ILE A 260 -4.86 7.54 -27.08
N MET A 261 -5.68 7.85 -26.07
CA MET A 261 -7.05 8.36 -26.25
C MET A 261 -7.11 9.82 -26.68
N THR A 262 -6.24 10.66 -26.10
CA THR A 262 -6.32 12.12 -26.25
C THR A 262 -5.17 12.72 -27.06
N GLY A 263 -4.06 12.01 -27.20
CA GLY A 263 -2.79 12.57 -27.71
C GLY A 263 -2.01 13.41 -26.69
N HIS A 264 -2.56 13.59 -25.48
CA HIS A 264 -1.97 14.39 -24.40
C HIS A 264 -1.38 13.52 -23.30
N HIS A 265 -0.36 14.05 -22.62
CA HIS A 265 0.24 13.41 -21.45
C HIS A 265 -0.57 13.67 -20.18
N LEU A 266 -0.43 12.84 -19.14
CA LEU A 266 -1.21 12.95 -17.90
C LEU A 266 -0.96 14.26 -17.13
N HIS A 267 0.17 14.94 -17.35
CA HIS A 267 0.46 16.25 -16.75
C HIS A 267 -0.17 17.43 -17.50
N GLU A 268 -0.70 17.19 -18.70
CA GLU A 268 -1.36 18.19 -19.51
C GLU A 268 -2.85 18.24 -19.18
N ARG A 269 -3.46 19.42 -19.26
CA ARG A 269 -4.85 19.66 -18.84
C ARG A 269 -5.85 18.64 -19.40
N GLU A 270 -5.77 18.36 -20.70
CA GLU A 270 -6.70 17.43 -21.36
C GLU A 270 -6.43 15.97 -20.97
N GLY A 271 -5.16 15.58 -20.81
CA GLY A 271 -4.78 14.25 -20.31
C GLY A 271 -5.25 14.04 -18.87
N THR A 272 -5.02 15.01 -17.98
CA THR A 272 -5.53 14.99 -16.59
C THR A 272 -7.04 14.85 -16.56
N LYS A 273 -7.76 15.66 -17.33
CA LYS A 273 -9.23 15.66 -17.38
C LYS A 273 -9.77 14.30 -17.82
N PHE A 274 -9.16 13.70 -18.84
CA PHE A 274 -9.56 12.36 -19.30
C PHE A 274 -9.21 11.28 -18.28
N GLY A 275 -8.02 11.32 -17.67
CA GLY A 275 -7.65 10.39 -16.61
C GLY A 275 -8.62 10.41 -15.41
N ILE A 276 -9.01 11.61 -14.96
CA ILE A 276 -10.01 11.77 -13.88
C ILE A 276 -11.38 11.23 -14.30
N LYS A 277 -11.79 11.44 -15.55
CA LYS A 277 -13.05 10.90 -16.09
C LYS A 277 -13.06 9.37 -16.03
N VAL A 278 -11.98 8.72 -16.50
CA VAL A 278 -11.87 7.25 -16.44
C VAL A 278 -11.91 6.76 -14.99
N LEU A 279 -11.17 7.38 -14.06
CA LEU A 279 -11.22 7.03 -12.64
C LEU A 279 -12.63 7.15 -12.05
N SER A 280 -13.35 8.21 -12.40
CA SER A 280 -14.70 8.48 -11.89
C SER A 280 -15.71 7.44 -12.40
N ILE A 281 -15.61 7.04 -13.66
CA ILE A 281 -16.45 5.99 -14.25
C ILE A 281 -16.12 4.63 -13.62
N SER A 282 -14.83 4.27 -13.53
CA SER A 282 -14.41 3.04 -12.86
C SER A 282 -14.87 2.96 -11.41
N LYS A 283 -14.91 4.10 -10.69
CA LYS A 283 -15.46 4.19 -9.33
C LYS A 283 -16.97 3.95 -9.30
N ASN A 284 -17.73 4.54 -10.22
CA ASN A 284 -19.18 4.34 -10.27
C ASN A 284 -19.55 2.88 -10.60
N GLU A 285 -18.83 2.26 -11.53
CA GLU A 285 -18.99 0.84 -11.85
C GLU A 285 -18.65 -0.03 -10.64
N HIS A 286 -17.55 0.27 -9.95
CA HIS A 286 -17.22 -0.36 -8.68
C HIS A 286 -18.37 -0.27 -7.65
N ASP A 287 -18.90 0.93 -7.42
CA ASP A 287 -19.99 1.14 -6.46
C ASP A 287 -21.28 0.40 -6.87
N SER A 288 -21.56 0.32 -8.17
CA SER A 288 -22.67 -0.46 -8.72
C SER A 288 -22.52 -1.95 -8.43
N LEU A 289 -21.30 -2.47 -8.63
CA LEU A 289 -21.01 -3.88 -8.42
C LEU A 289 -21.20 -4.31 -6.98
N ASN A 290 -20.67 -3.53 -6.03
CA ASN A 290 -20.85 -3.78 -4.61
C ASN A 290 -22.33 -3.89 -4.22
N ARG A 291 -23.23 -3.11 -4.86
CA ARG A 291 -24.68 -3.17 -4.61
C ARG A 291 -25.30 -4.44 -5.18
N THR A 292 -24.89 -4.86 -6.37
CA THR A 292 -25.45 -6.03 -7.05
C THR A 292 -25.01 -7.36 -6.45
N THR A 293 -23.78 -7.44 -5.93
CA THR A 293 -23.27 -8.67 -5.30
C THR A 293 -23.74 -8.83 -3.85
N GLY A 294 -24.37 -7.79 -3.28
CA GLY A 294 -24.73 -7.74 -1.87
C GLY A 294 -23.51 -7.58 -0.97
N SER A 295 -23.74 -7.07 0.24
CA SER A 295 -22.72 -6.77 1.26
C SER A 295 -21.91 -7.98 1.74
N ALA A 296 -22.18 -9.18 1.24
CA ALA A 296 -21.41 -10.37 1.55
C ALA A 296 -20.41 -10.62 0.40
N SER A 297 -19.13 -10.37 0.66
CA SER A 297 -17.96 -10.97 0.01
C SER A 297 -17.18 -10.25 -1.09
N MET A 298 -17.51 -9.02 -1.52
CA MET A 298 -16.65 -8.33 -2.50
C MET A 298 -16.62 -6.80 -2.36
N SER A 299 -15.81 -6.31 -1.43
CA SER A 299 -15.40 -4.90 -1.41
C SER A 299 -14.28 -4.69 -2.41
N LEU A 300 -14.56 -3.99 -3.50
CA LEU A 300 -13.62 -3.80 -4.62
C LEU A 300 -12.84 -2.47 -4.60
N ALA A 301 -11.86 -2.33 -3.71
CA ALA A 301 -11.07 -1.11 -3.71
C ALA A 301 -10.22 -0.94 -4.99
N LEU A 302 -10.22 0.29 -5.52
CA LEU A 302 -9.33 0.77 -6.59
C LEU A 302 -8.07 1.37 -5.95
N PRO A 303 -6.98 0.61 -5.75
CA PRO A 303 -5.73 1.21 -5.35
C PRO A 303 -5.28 2.17 -6.45
N LEU A 304 -5.12 3.45 -6.08
CA LEU A 304 -4.53 4.49 -6.93
C LEU A 304 -3.07 4.22 -7.29
N ARG A 305 -2.46 3.16 -6.75
CA ARG A 305 -1.10 2.74 -7.06
C ARG A 305 -0.96 1.24 -6.82
N VAL A 306 -0.53 0.50 -7.84
CA VAL A 306 -0.14 -0.90 -7.68
C VAL A 306 1.38 -0.97 -7.72
N PRO A 307 2.08 -1.59 -6.75
CA PRO A 307 3.51 -1.81 -6.84
C PRO A 307 3.82 -2.95 -7.82
N LEU A 308 3.74 -2.65 -9.12
CA LEU A 308 4.00 -3.62 -10.17
C LEU A 308 5.50 -3.62 -10.48
N VAL A 309 6.28 -4.44 -9.79
CA VAL A 309 7.74 -4.52 -10.02
C VAL A 309 8.07 -5.31 -11.30
N VAL A 310 7.20 -6.23 -11.74
CA VAL A 310 7.44 -7.13 -12.89
C VAL A 310 6.37 -7.01 -13.99
N TRP A 311 5.15 -6.64 -13.62
CA TRP A 311 4.02 -6.60 -14.56
C TRP A 311 4.05 -5.51 -15.63
N PRO A 312 4.67 -4.32 -15.44
CA PRO A 312 4.70 -3.32 -16.51
C PRO A 312 5.48 -3.79 -17.73
N GLU A 313 6.45 -4.69 -17.55
CA GLU A 313 7.19 -5.36 -18.64
C GLU A 313 6.32 -6.39 -19.36
N ARG A 314 5.69 -7.32 -18.61
CA ARG A 314 4.87 -8.37 -19.24
C ARG A 314 3.65 -7.82 -19.99
N THR A 315 3.01 -6.80 -19.44
CA THR A 315 1.81 -6.20 -20.05
C THR A 315 2.13 -5.46 -21.34
N ILE A 316 3.31 -4.81 -21.43
CA ILE A 316 3.73 -4.17 -22.67
C ILE A 316 4.15 -5.21 -23.71
N ASP A 317 4.82 -6.29 -23.31
CA ASP A 317 5.26 -7.36 -24.22
C ASP A 317 4.06 -8.07 -24.86
N ILE A 318 3.03 -8.41 -24.08
CA ILE A 318 1.78 -8.97 -24.61
C ILE A 318 1.09 -7.95 -25.54
N THR A 319 1.06 -6.66 -25.17
CA THR A 319 0.45 -5.63 -26.01
C THR A 319 1.18 -5.48 -27.35
N LYS A 320 2.52 -5.62 -27.36
CA LYS A 320 3.36 -5.60 -28.56
C LYS A 320 3.16 -6.84 -29.42
N GLU A 321 3.07 -8.02 -28.83
CA GLU A 321 2.91 -9.30 -29.54
C GLU A 321 1.63 -9.34 -30.38
N TYR A 322 0.54 -8.77 -29.85
CA TYR A 322 -0.77 -8.71 -30.52
C TYR A 322 -1.05 -7.38 -31.24
N ALA A 323 -0.07 -6.49 -31.34
CA ALA A 323 -0.15 -5.30 -32.18
C ALA A 323 0.49 -5.63 -33.55
N PRO A 324 -0.27 -5.68 -34.66
CA PRO A 324 0.31 -5.94 -35.96
C PRO A 324 1.37 -4.88 -36.27
N THR A 325 2.39 -5.29 -37.04
CA THR A 325 3.47 -4.45 -37.57
C THR A 325 2.92 -3.45 -38.60
N SER A 326 1.98 -2.59 -38.20
CA SER A 326 1.38 -1.58 -39.08
C SER A 326 2.14 -0.28 -38.98
N ARG A 327 2.65 0.17 -40.13
CA ARG A 327 3.41 1.41 -40.40
C ARG A 327 2.64 2.72 -40.13
N GLU A 328 1.73 2.78 -39.17
CA GLU A 328 1.14 4.03 -38.68
C GLU A 328 1.96 4.54 -37.49
N ILE A 329 3.13 5.04 -37.85
CA ILE A 329 4.19 5.51 -36.97
C ILE A 329 3.82 6.89 -36.47
N THR A 330 3.08 6.93 -35.36
CA THR A 330 3.15 8.03 -34.37
C THR A 330 2.68 7.52 -33.00
N GLN A 331 1.59 6.73 -32.94
CA GLN A 331 1.03 6.22 -31.67
C GLN A 331 1.60 4.87 -31.20
N ALA A 332 2.08 4.01 -32.11
CA ALA A 332 2.73 2.75 -31.74
C ALA A 332 4.15 2.96 -31.19
N SER A 333 4.74 4.15 -31.40
CA SER A 333 6.14 4.43 -31.07
C SER A 333 6.42 4.37 -29.57
N ILE A 334 5.47 4.78 -28.71
CA ILE A 334 5.63 4.77 -27.25
C ILE A 334 5.56 3.34 -26.71
N ILE A 335 4.57 2.56 -27.13
CA ILE A 335 4.46 1.15 -26.74
C ILE A 335 5.68 0.38 -27.23
N GLN A 336 6.16 0.62 -28.45
CA GLN A 336 7.32 -0.10 -29.02
C GLN A 336 8.67 0.31 -28.41
N THR A 337 8.86 1.57 -28.01
CA THR A 337 10.12 2.06 -27.42
C THR A 337 10.21 1.87 -25.91
N GLN A 338 9.08 1.72 -25.22
CA GLN A 338 9.04 1.46 -23.79
C GLN A 338 9.34 -0.01 -23.47
N ARG A 339 9.98 -0.24 -22.32
CA ARG A 339 10.11 -1.57 -21.71
C ARG A 339 9.09 -1.80 -20.59
N HIS A 340 8.34 -0.76 -20.19
CA HIS A 340 7.44 -0.77 -19.02
C HIS A 340 6.28 0.21 -19.21
N PHE A 341 5.06 -0.13 -18.77
CA PHE A 341 3.98 0.84 -18.53
C PHE A 341 4.22 1.67 -17.27
N THR A 342 3.67 2.89 -17.25
CA THR A 342 3.76 3.77 -16.08
C THR A 342 2.79 3.33 -14.98
N LEU A 343 3.21 3.41 -13.71
CA LEU A 343 2.31 3.14 -12.58
C LEU A 343 1.29 4.27 -12.48
N VAL A 344 0.00 3.90 -12.48
CA VAL A 344 -1.22 4.72 -12.34
C VAL A 344 -1.00 6.23 -12.55
N LEU A 345 -0.90 7.05 -11.50
CA LEU A 345 -0.80 8.50 -11.58
C LEU A 345 0.63 9.03 -11.39
N ILE A 346 1.62 8.35 -11.96
CA ILE A 346 3.01 8.84 -11.96
C ILE A 346 3.24 9.58 -13.29
N PHE A 347 3.66 10.84 -13.21
CA PHE A 347 4.12 11.56 -14.40
C PHE A 347 5.38 10.91 -14.95
N ARG A 348 5.46 10.77 -16.27
CA ARG A 348 6.62 10.19 -16.93
C ARG A 348 7.91 10.95 -16.53
N SER A 349 8.90 10.19 -16.07
CA SER A 349 10.28 10.68 -15.97
C SER A 349 10.84 10.85 -17.38
N ALA A 350 10.93 12.10 -17.85
CA ALA A 350 11.59 12.42 -19.11
C ALA A 350 13.12 12.36 -18.93
N SER A 351 13.71 11.16 -19.00
CA SER A 351 15.17 11.04 -19.19
C SER A 351 15.50 10.07 -20.33
N GLU A 352 15.53 10.60 -21.54
CA GLU A 352 15.99 9.90 -22.75
C GLU A 352 17.53 9.82 -22.86
N SER A 353 18.29 10.13 -21.81
CA SER A 353 19.75 10.04 -21.86
C SER A 353 20.37 9.58 -20.55
N ARG A 354 20.62 8.26 -20.45
CA ARG A 354 21.88 7.62 -20.02
C ARG A 354 21.63 6.17 -19.60
N LYS A 355 22.52 5.28 -20.04
CA LYS A 355 22.50 3.81 -19.93
C LYS A 355 22.51 3.20 -18.51
N LYS A 356 22.07 3.92 -17.46
CA LYS A 356 21.88 3.37 -16.10
C LYS A 356 20.79 4.18 -15.40
N ALA A 357 19.53 3.76 -15.51
CA ALA A 357 18.42 4.39 -14.79
C ALA A 357 18.13 3.62 -13.49
N CYS A 358 18.63 4.15 -12.38
CA CYS A 358 17.98 3.99 -11.08
C CYS A 358 16.79 4.96 -11.09
N SER A 359 15.57 4.45 -11.01
CA SER A 359 14.35 5.25 -10.96
C SER A 359 14.25 5.97 -9.61
N ILE A 360 14.56 7.27 -9.57
CA ILE A 360 14.21 8.15 -8.45
C ILE A 360 12.85 8.79 -8.79
N PRO A 361 11.80 8.63 -7.95
CA PRO A 361 10.55 9.35 -8.13
C PRO A 361 10.77 10.84 -7.87
N THR A 362 10.48 11.69 -8.85
CA THR A 362 10.49 13.15 -8.68
C THR A 362 9.23 13.57 -7.91
N TRP A 363 9.41 14.15 -6.74
CA TRP A 363 8.34 14.75 -5.94
C TRP A 363 8.12 16.19 -6.38
N MET A 364 6.91 16.53 -6.84
CA MET A 364 6.47 17.91 -6.92
C MET A 364 5.09 17.99 -6.29
N ALA A 365 5.00 18.71 -5.17
CA ALA A 365 3.75 19.03 -4.50
C ALA A 365 2.92 19.92 -5.43
N VAL A 366 1.74 19.46 -5.83
CA VAL A 366 0.72 20.31 -6.43
C VAL A 366 0.02 21.03 -5.28
N ARG A 367 0.13 22.36 -5.25
CA ARG A 367 -0.56 23.26 -4.31
C ARG A 367 -2.06 23.24 -4.52
#